data_AF-A0A075AWL5-F1
#
_entry.id   AF-A0A075AWL5-F1
#
_cell.length_a   1.000
_cell.length_b   1.000
_cell.length_c   1.000
_cell.angle_alpha   90.00
_cell.angle_beta   90.00
_cell.angle_gamma   90.00
#
_symmetry.space_group_name_H-M   'P 1'
#
loop_
_entity.id
_entity.type
_entity.pdbx_description
1 polymer ?
#
loop_
_entity_poly.entity_id
_entity_poly.type
_entity_poly.pdbx_seq_one_letter_code
_entity_poly.pdbx_strand_id
1 'polypeptide(L)'
;MTAPRPGNPSHLIDTIQSYLKEFPDDSNHPLFKRMKMIVFTHFSFHETYFKAKNLLKDNKKANEFLKWVQLDGDTYNQRLHFSKAIALASNSFDSRYIALIEDDFPLCEGKWSTFMRALYQLQLESPDHCSLFIGTGGRQTIANTLSNLLVNESNYPTDVILQKCLRGHFQECSSCKMVATKTLLMYHVGYNTSTMNSRLYGQEQFQCGWRHPFNGELDVRIV
;
A
#
# COMPACT_ATOMS: atom_id res chain seq x y z
N MET A 1 -0.48 12.07 -10.46
CA MET A 1 0.31 12.52 -9.31
C MET A 1 -0.17 11.75 -8.08
N THR A 2 0.62 10.84 -7.54
CA THR A 2 0.64 10.52 -6.09
C THR A 2 2.03 10.00 -5.67
N ALA A 3 2.96 10.93 -5.51
CA ALA A 3 3.94 10.89 -4.42
C ALA A 3 3.30 11.66 -3.25
N PRO A 4 3.77 11.56 -1.99
CA PRO A 4 3.14 12.31 -0.90
C PRO A 4 3.04 13.78 -1.31
N ARG A 5 1.79 14.26 -1.31
CA ARG A 5 1.44 15.48 -2.04
C ARG A 5 2.09 16.67 -1.32
N PRO A 6 2.89 17.50 -2.00
CA PRO A 6 3.30 18.77 -1.43
C PRO A 6 2.06 19.66 -1.31
N GLY A 7 1.55 19.83 -0.10
CA GLY A 7 0.45 20.74 0.20
C GLY A 7 -0.68 20.14 1.03
N ASN A 8 -1.68 20.98 1.27
CA ASN A 8 -2.89 20.69 2.03
C ASN A 8 -4.04 20.23 1.11
N PRO A 9 -4.95 19.35 1.57
CA PRO A 9 -4.88 18.65 2.86
C PRO A 9 -3.84 17.53 2.83
N SER A 10 -3.02 17.46 3.89
CA SER A 10 -2.15 16.33 4.13
C SER A 10 -2.94 15.20 4.78
N HIS A 11 -2.91 14.00 4.19
CA HIS A 11 -3.61 12.82 4.71
C HIS A 11 -2.67 11.83 5.44
N LEU A 12 -1.36 12.05 5.39
CA LEU A 12 -0.36 11.12 5.91
C LEU A 12 -0.54 10.79 7.40
N ILE A 13 -0.79 11.81 8.23
CA ILE A 13 -0.95 11.62 9.68
C ILE A 13 -2.19 10.78 9.97
N ASP A 14 -3.33 11.15 9.38
CA ASP A 14 -4.60 10.45 9.56
C ASP A 14 -4.50 8.99 9.09
N THR A 15 -3.86 8.77 7.94
CA THR A 15 -3.58 7.44 7.42
C THR A 15 -2.73 6.64 8.40
N ILE A 16 -1.57 7.14 8.83
CA ILE A 16 -0.71 6.43 9.81
C ILE A 16 -1.48 6.13 11.11
N GLN A 17 -2.22 7.11 11.63
CA GLN A 17 -2.99 6.95 12.87
C GLN A 17 -4.07 5.88 12.75
N SER A 18 -4.75 5.78 11.60
CA SER A 18 -5.76 4.73 11.36
C SER A 18 -5.17 3.32 11.49
N TYR A 19 -3.94 3.10 11.02
CA TYR A 19 -3.23 1.83 11.18
C TYR A 19 -2.74 1.63 12.60
N LEU A 20 -2.12 2.64 13.23
CA LEU A 20 -1.64 2.51 14.61
C LEU A 20 -2.76 2.21 15.60
N LYS A 21 -3.97 2.75 15.38
CA LYS A 21 -5.16 2.44 16.19
C LYS A 21 -5.51 0.94 16.12
N GLU A 22 -5.38 0.35 14.94
CA GLU A 22 -5.80 -1.03 14.66
C GLU A 22 -4.68 -2.08 14.87
N PHE A 23 -3.42 -1.66 14.84
CA PHE A 23 -2.28 -2.53 15.12
C PHE A 23 -2.38 -3.12 16.53
N PRO A 24 -1.76 -4.28 16.78
CA PRO A 24 -1.82 -4.93 18.09
C PRO A 24 -1.05 -4.13 19.13
N ASP A 25 -1.51 -4.18 20.39
CA ASP A 25 -0.81 -3.51 21.51
C ASP A 25 0.39 -4.32 22.02
N ASP A 26 0.36 -5.65 21.83
CA ASP A 26 1.51 -6.52 22.13
C ASP A 26 2.38 -6.70 20.88
N SER A 27 3.36 -5.82 20.72
CA SER A 27 4.37 -5.92 19.67
C SER A 27 5.35 -7.08 19.88
N ASN A 28 5.44 -7.67 21.07
CA ASN A 28 6.32 -8.81 21.35
C ASN A 28 5.73 -10.14 20.90
N HIS A 29 4.43 -10.18 20.61
CA HIS A 29 3.78 -11.37 20.08
C HIS A 29 4.52 -11.87 18.82
N PRO A 30 4.84 -13.17 18.70
CA PRO A 30 5.66 -13.70 17.60
C PRO A 30 5.16 -13.37 16.20
N LEU A 31 3.84 -13.22 16.03
CA LEU A 31 3.20 -12.81 14.78
C LEU A 31 3.48 -11.34 14.42
N PHE A 32 3.53 -10.45 15.42
CA PHE A 32 3.50 -9.00 15.22
C PHE A 32 4.87 -8.35 15.36
N LYS A 33 5.82 -8.99 16.07
CA LYS A 33 7.20 -8.49 16.23
C LYS A 33 7.93 -8.23 14.90
N ARG A 34 7.53 -8.92 13.83
CA ARG A 34 8.11 -8.80 12.48
C ARG A 34 7.35 -7.81 11.59
N MET A 35 6.20 -7.31 12.03
CA MET A 35 5.43 -6.33 11.29
C MET A 35 6.08 -4.96 11.44
N LYS A 36 6.31 -4.28 10.31
CA LYS A 36 6.77 -2.89 10.27
C LYS A 36 6.02 -2.13 9.19
N MET A 37 5.65 -0.89 9.49
CA MET A 37 5.18 0.07 8.50
C MET A 37 6.32 1.04 8.20
N ILE A 38 6.78 1.04 6.95
CA ILE A 38 7.83 1.96 6.50
C ILE A 38 7.15 3.22 5.98
N VAL A 39 7.32 4.33 6.68
CA VAL A 39 6.91 5.64 6.18
C VAL A 39 8.05 6.15 5.30
N PHE A 40 7.81 6.17 3.99
CA PHE A 40 8.83 6.40 2.98
C PHE A 40 8.64 7.73 2.25
N THR A 41 9.74 8.44 2.01
CA THR A 41 9.77 9.54 1.05
C THR A 41 11.08 9.53 0.27
N HIS A 42 11.01 9.87 -1.02
CA HIS A 42 12.18 10.11 -1.87
C HIS A 42 12.22 11.59 -2.27
N PHE A 43 12.07 12.43 -1.25
CA PHE A 43 12.28 13.87 -1.29
C PHE A 43 13.22 14.26 -0.15
N SER A 44 14.30 14.98 -0.45
CA SER A 44 15.25 15.50 0.56
C SER A 44 14.58 16.52 1.49
N PHE A 45 13.57 17.25 0.99
CA PHE A 45 12.74 18.13 1.81
C PHE A 45 11.26 17.79 1.65
N HIS A 46 10.59 17.44 2.75
CA HIS A 46 9.16 17.14 2.75
C HIS A 46 8.50 17.54 4.08
N GLU A 47 7.87 18.71 4.12
CA GLU A 47 7.32 19.31 5.34
C GLU A 47 6.35 18.38 6.09
N THR A 48 5.37 17.80 5.40
CA THR A 48 4.41 16.86 5.98
C THR A 48 5.06 15.64 6.62
N TYR A 49 6.05 15.05 5.96
CA TYR A 49 6.79 13.90 6.48
C TYR A 49 7.51 14.27 7.78
N PHE A 50 8.15 15.44 7.82
CA PHE A 50 8.82 15.93 9.04
C PHE A 50 7.84 16.23 10.16
N LYS A 51 6.69 16.86 9.85
CA LYS A 51 5.62 17.10 10.82
C LYS A 51 5.09 15.79 11.42
N ALA A 52 4.77 14.81 10.58
CA ALA A 52 4.28 13.50 11.03
C ALA A 52 5.33 12.77 11.88
N LYS A 53 6.60 12.78 11.46
CA LYS A 53 7.71 12.18 12.20
C LYS A 53 7.90 12.81 13.57
N ASN A 54 7.88 14.14 13.66
CA ASN A 54 8.02 14.84 14.94
C ASN A 54 6.79 14.66 15.84
N LEU A 55 5.58 14.64 15.29
CA LEU A 55 4.34 14.42 16.05
C LEU A 55 4.32 13.03 16.71
N LEU A 56 4.82 12.00 16.02
CA LEU A 56 4.75 10.61 16.47
C LEU A 56 6.01 10.12 17.20
N LYS A 57 7.03 10.97 17.40
CA LYS A 57 8.33 10.56 17.97
C LYS A 57 8.23 10.00 19.40
N ASP A 58 7.27 10.49 20.19
CA ASP A 58 7.08 10.10 21.59
C ASP A 58 5.97 9.05 21.75
N ASN A 59 5.34 8.62 20.64
CA ASN A 59 4.31 7.60 20.66
C ASN A 59 4.95 6.20 20.72
N LYS A 60 4.75 5.50 21.84
CA LYS A 60 5.31 4.16 22.07
C LYS A 60 4.98 3.17 20.94
N LYS A 61 3.72 3.08 20.54
CA LYS A 61 3.25 2.17 19.49
C LYS A 61 3.85 2.54 18.12
N ALA A 62 3.96 3.83 17.83
CA ALA A 62 4.63 4.31 16.62
C ALA A 62 6.12 3.92 16.62
N ASN A 63 6.82 4.04 17.74
CA ASN A 63 8.23 3.64 17.85
C ASN A 63 8.44 2.12 17.70
N GLU A 64 7.42 1.32 18.04
CA GLU A 64 7.46 -0.13 17.86
C GLU A 64 7.17 -0.56 16.41
N PHE A 65 6.21 0.06 15.72
CA PHE A 65 5.78 -0.39 14.39
C PHE A 65 6.30 0.43 13.22
N LEU A 66 6.59 1.72 13.39
CA LEU A 66 6.98 2.60 12.30
C LEU A 66 8.50 2.60 12.08
N LYS A 67 8.90 2.67 10.81
CA LYS A 67 10.26 3.00 10.41
C LYS A 67 10.21 4.15 9.41
N TRP A 68 10.86 5.26 9.74
CA TRP A 68 10.94 6.44 8.89
C TRP A 68 12.14 6.31 7.96
N VAL A 69 11.92 6.28 6.64
CA VAL A 69 12.99 6.25 5.65
C VAL A 69 12.84 7.39 4.65
N GLN A 70 13.89 8.17 4.53
CA GLN A 70 14.01 9.28 3.59
C GLN A 70 15.20 9.02 2.68
N LEU A 71 14.97 9.14 1.37
CA LEU A 71 16.03 9.12 0.35
C LEU A 71 16.16 10.50 -0.29
N ASP A 72 17.36 10.80 -0.76
CA ASP A 72 17.61 12.05 -1.48
C ASP A 72 16.94 12.09 -2.84
N GLY A 73 16.26 13.21 -3.11
CA GLY A 73 15.53 13.44 -4.34
C GLY A 73 14.71 14.74 -4.28
N ASP A 74 14.35 15.25 -5.44
CA ASP A 74 13.56 16.48 -5.60
C ASP A 74 12.55 16.37 -6.76
N THR A 75 12.59 15.26 -7.49
CA THR A 75 11.87 15.08 -8.75
C THR A 75 10.46 14.54 -8.50
N TYR A 76 9.48 15.13 -9.17
CA TYR A 76 8.08 14.66 -9.16
C TYR A 76 7.87 13.46 -10.09
N ASN A 77 8.39 12.30 -9.70
CA ASN A 77 8.23 11.05 -10.45
C ASN A 77 7.67 9.93 -9.58
N GLN A 78 6.34 9.78 -9.61
CA GLN A 78 5.63 8.77 -8.83
C GLN A 78 6.13 7.34 -9.08
N ARG A 79 6.39 6.97 -10.35
CA ARG A 79 6.87 5.64 -10.71
C ARG A 79 8.22 5.34 -10.04
N LEU A 80 9.13 6.30 -10.10
CA LEU A 80 10.43 6.21 -9.43
C LEU A 80 10.27 6.08 -7.91
N HIS A 81 9.37 6.87 -7.31
CA HIS A 81 9.13 6.87 -5.87
C HIS A 81 8.58 5.52 -5.39
N PHE A 82 7.60 4.96 -6.10
CA PHE A 82 7.04 3.64 -5.80
C PHE A 82 8.08 2.53 -6.00
N SER A 83 8.83 2.58 -7.11
CA SER A 83 9.91 1.63 -7.38
C SER A 83 10.95 1.63 -6.26
N LYS A 84 11.44 2.80 -5.82
CA LYS A 84 12.38 2.91 -4.72
C LYS A 84 11.81 2.40 -3.39
N ALA A 85 10.53 2.68 -3.09
CA ALA A 85 9.87 2.18 -1.88
C ALA A 85 9.78 0.65 -1.87
N ILE A 86 9.36 0.05 -2.98
CA ILE A 86 9.23 -1.41 -3.14
C ILE A 86 10.61 -2.08 -3.08
N ALA A 87 11.60 -1.53 -3.78
CA ALA A 87 12.96 -2.06 -3.77
C ALA A 87 13.59 -1.98 -2.36
N LEU A 88 13.38 -0.88 -1.63
CA LEU A 88 13.80 -0.75 -0.24
C LEU A 88 13.13 -1.82 0.64
N ALA A 89 11.81 -1.94 0.57
CA ALA A 89 11.06 -2.92 1.37
C ALA A 89 11.49 -4.35 1.07
N SER A 90 11.76 -4.66 -0.21
CA SER A 90 12.18 -5.99 -0.68
C SER A 90 13.64 -6.32 -0.32
N ASN A 91 14.57 -5.37 -0.48
CA ASN A 91 16.00 -5.66 -0.32
C ASN A 91 16.49 -5.48 1.12
N SER A 92 15.84 -4.61 1.90
CA SER A 92 16.30 -4.28 3.26
C SER A 92 15.59 -5.06 4.37
N PHE A 93 14.54 -5.82 4.04
CA PHE A 93 13.75 -6.53 5.03
C PHE A 93 13.39 -7.94 4.54
N ASP A 94 13.61 -8.94 5.40
CA ASP A 94 13.19 -10.33 5.15
C ASP A 94 11.67 -10.47 5.42
N SER A 95 10.87 -9.90 4.51
CA SER A 95 9.42 -9.79 4.65
C SER A 95 8.72 -10.73 3.67
N ARG A 96 7.90 -11.66 4.17
CA ARG A 96 7.11 -12.54 3.28
C ARG A 96 6.10 -11.77 2.41
N TYR A 97 5.54 -10.70 2.96
CA TYR A 97 4.54 -9.85 2.31
C TYR A 97 4.94 -8.38 2.42
N ILE A 98 4.68 -7.64 1.35
CA ILE A 98 4.90 -6.20 1.25
C ILE A 98 3.57 -5.57 0.81
N ALA A 99 3.02 -4.73 1.67
CA ALA A 99 1.87 -3.89 1.34
C ALA A 99 2.36 -2.50 0.95
N LEU A 100 1.80 -1.93 -0.12
CA LEU A 100 2.03 -0.57 -0.55
C LEU A 100 0.77 0.25 -0.31
N ILE A 101 0.89 1.26 0.54
CA ILE A 101 -0.22 2.08 1.00
C ILE A 101 0.11 3.52 0.65
N GLU A 102 -0.81 4.18 -0.05
CA GLU A 102 -0.72 5.62 -0.33
C GLU A 102 -1.14 6.42 0.90
N ASP A 103 -0.70 7.68 0.98
CA ASP A 103 -0.90 8.52 2.17
C ASP A 103 -2.35 9.01 2.36
N ASP A 104 -3.24 8.74 1.41
CA ASP A 104 -4.68 9.08 1.42
C ASP A 104 -5.62 7.86 1.46
N PHE A 105 -5.11 6.69 1.90
CA PHE A 105 -5.89 5.47 2.13
C PHE A 105 -5.83 5.00 3.59
N PRO A 106 -6.53 5.70 4.51
CA PRO A 106 -6.70 5.22 5.88
C PRO A 106 -7.41 3.87 5.93
N LEU A 107 -7.01 3.06 6.92
CA LEU A 107 -7.66 1.80 7.25
C LEU A 107 -8.99 2.05 7.96
N CYS A 108 -10.02 1.33 7.56
CA CYS A 108 -11.32 1.38 8.22
C CYS A 108 -11.27 0.72 9.60
N GLU A 109 -12.06 1.24 10.55
CA GLU A 109 -12.15 0.71 11.90
C GLU A 109 -12.57 -0.78 11.92
N GLY A 110 -11.90 -1.56 12.77
CA GLY A 110 -12.07 -3.00 12.93
C GLY A 110 -11.58 -3.85 11.75
N LYS A 111 -11.02 -3.25 10.69
CA LYS A 111 -10.65 -4.00 9.48
C LYS A 111 -9.27 -4.64 9.53
N TRP A 112 -8.43 -4.33 10.52
CA TRP A 112 -7.14 -5.03 10.65
C TRP A 112 -7.30 -6.53 10.89
N SER A 113 -8.25 -6.91 11.75
CA SER A 113 -8.61 -8.32 11.96
C SER A 113 -9.10 -9.01 10.68
N THR A 114 -9.73 -8.25 9.79
CA THR A 114 -10.22 -8.75 8.49
C THR A 114 -9.05 -8.93 7.52
N PHE A 115 -8.13 -7.97 7.47
CA PHE A 115 -6.87 -8.09 6.72
C PHE A 115 -6.08 -9.33 7.14
N MET A 116 -5.89 -9.53 8.45
CA MET A 116 -5.14 -10.68 8.97
C MET A 116 -5.82 -12.01 8.66
N ARG A 117 -7.15 -12.09 8.75
CA ARG A 117 -7.92 -13.28 8.36
C ARG A 117 -7.82 -13.58 6.87
N ALA A 118 -7.95 -12.55 6.02
CA ALA A 118 -7.79 -12.70 4.58
C ALA A 118 -6.38 -13.23 4.24
N LEU A 119 -5.33 -12.67 4.85
CA LEU A 119 -3.95 -13.13 4.65
C LEU A 119 -3.75 -14.59 5.11
N TYR A 120 -4.34 -14.97 6.24
CA TYR A 120 -4.29 -16.34 6.75
C TYR A 120 -5.02 -17.32 5.83
N GLN A 121 -6.26 -17.01 5.45
CA GLN A 121 -7.06 -17.84 4.56
C GLN A 121 -6.40 -18.00 3.20
N LEU A 122 -5.87 -16.91 2.66
CA LEU A 122 -5.11 -16.90 1.43
C LEU A 122 -3.90 -17.85 1.45
N GLN A 123 -3.20 -17.90 2.59
CA GLN A 123 -2.07 -18.81 2.77
C GLN A 123 -2.48 -20.29 2.79
N LEU A 124 -3.72 -20.60 3.21
CA LEU A 124 -4.26 -21.96 3.21
C LEU A 124 -4.82 -22.37 1.85
N GLU A 125 -5.62 -21.50 1.23
CA GLU A 125 -6.45 -21.88 0.08
C GLU A 125 -5.81 -21.60 -1.28
N SER A 126 -4.81 -20.74 -1.34
CA SER A 126 -4.09 -20.37 -2.55
C SER A 126 -2.60 -20.24 -2.25
N PRO A 127 -1.88 -21.31 -1.88
CA PRO A 127 -0.48 -21.22 -1.50
C PRO A 127 0.43 -20.64 -2.61
N ASP A 128 -0.04 -20.69 -3.86
CA ASP A 128 0.57 -20.19 -5.08
C ASP A 128 0.23 -18.73 -5.42
N HIS A 129 -0.59 -18.03 -4.61
CA HIS A 129 -0.83 -16.60 -4.83
C HIS A 129 0.47 -15.81 -4.74
N CYS A 130 0.52 -14.70 -5.46
CA CYS A 130 1.61 -13.73 -5.39
C CYS A 130 1.17 -12.44 -4.72
N SER A 131 -0.12 -12.18 -4.57
CA SER A 131 -0.61 -10.88 -4.15
C SER A 131 -1.92 -10.93 -3.39
N LEU A 132 -2.11 -9.94 -2.52
CA LEU A 132 -3.34 -9.68 -1.80
C LEU A 132 -3.66 -8.20 -1.96
N PHE A 133 -4.66 -7.91 -2.77
CA PHE A 133 -5.14 -6.57 -3.05
C PHE A 133 -6.19 -6.18 -2.01
N ILE A 134 -5.72 -5.59 -0.93
CA ILE A 134 -6.54 -4.92 0.10
C ILE A 134 -6.26 -3.40 0.05
N GLY A 135 -5.00 -3.07 -0.22
CA GLY A 135 -4.54 -1.93 -1.01
C GLY A 135 -3.71 -2.43 -2.16
N THR A 136 -2.82 -1.63 -2.72
CA THR A 136 -1.86 -2.14 -3.70
C THR A 136 -0.78 -2.96 -2.97
N GLY A 137 -0.61 -4.26 -3.22
CA GLY A 137 0.40 -5.03 -2.47
C GLY A 137 0.51 -6.52 -2.83
N GLY A 138 1.57 -7.19 -2.37
CA GLY A 138 1.78 -8.61 -2.61
C GLY A 138 2.98 -9.25 -1.92
N ARG A 139 3.29 -10.50 -2.27
CA ARG A 139 4.45 -11.26 -1.80
C ARG A 139 5.74 -10.60 -2.28
N GLN A 140 6.78 -10.67 -1.47
CA GLN A 140 8.10 -10.10 -1.81
C GLN A 140 8.66 -10.65 -3.13
N THR A 141 8.34 -11.88 -3.50
CA THR A 141 8.82 -12.51 -4.74
C THR A 141 8.44 -11.75 -6.01
N ILE A 142 7.34 -10.97 -6.02
CA ILE A 142 6.96 -10.13 -7.16
C ILE A 142 7.47 -8.69 -7.02
N ALA A 143 7.95 -8.28 -5.85
CA ALA A 143 8.32 -6.90 -5.55
C ALA A 143 9.47 -6.39 -6.44
N ASN A 144 10.50 -7.20 -6.68
CA ASN A 144 11.61 -6.80 -7.55
C ASN A 144 11.17 -6.66 -9.01
N THR A 145 10.38 -7.61 -9.51
CA THR A 145 9.77 -7.53 -10.85
C THR A 145 8.94 -6.27 -10.99
N LEU A 146 8.10 -5.99 -9.99
CA LEU A 146 7.21 -4.85 -9.96
C LEU A 146 7.97 -3.52 -9.93
N SER A 147 9.02 -3.42 -9.11
CA SER A 147 9.91 -2.26 -9.07
C SER A 147 10.52 -1.95 -10.44
N ASN A 148 10.98 -2.98 -11.16
CA ASN A 148 11.57 -2.80 -12.49
C ASN A 148 10.51 -2.44 -13.55
N LEU A 149 9.33 -3.06 -13.51
CA LEU A 149 8.24 -2.72 -14.42
C LEU A 149 7.78 -1.27 -14.26
N LEU A 150 7.70 -0.76 -13.04
CA LEU A 150 7.29 0.62 -12.78
C LEU A 150 8.17 1.65 -13.48
N VAL A 151 9.47 1.42 -13.61
CA VAL A 151 10.39 2.38 -14.25
C VAL A 151 10.49 2.19 -15.77
N ASN A 152 10.23 0.98 -16.27
CA ASN A 152 10.44 0.64 -17.68
C ASN A 152 9.14 0.65 -18.52
N GLU A 153 7.98 0.39 -17.92
CA GLU A 153 6.69 0.42 -18.62
C GLU A 153 6.16 1.85 -18.72
N SER A 154 5.93 2.31 -19.95
CA SER A 154 5.52 3.68 -20.24
C SER A 154 4.04 3.83 -20.56
N ASN A 155 3.38 2.77 -21.04
CA ASN A 155 2.06 2.83 -21.67
C ASN A 155 0.89 2.96 -20.68
N TYR A 156 1.12 2.66 -19.40
CA TYR A 156 0.06 2.61 -18.39
C TYR A 156 0.37 3.50 -17.18
N PRO A 157 -0.64 4.11 -16.54
CA PRO A 157 -0.48 4.75 -15.24
C PRO A 157 0.10 3.79 -14.18
N THR A 158 0.77 4.33 -13.16
CA THR A 158 1.45 3.57 -12.09
C THR A 158 0.54 2.52 -11.45
N ASP A 159 -0.66 2.91 -11.05
CA ASP A 159 -1.68 2.04 -10.44
C ASP A 159 -2.12 0.92 -11.41
N VAL A 160 -2.29 1.24 -12.68
CA VAL A 160 -2.65 0.25 -13.72
C VAL A 160 -1.52 -0.75 -13.97
N ILE A 161 -0.25 -0.30 -13.96
CA ILE A 161 0.91 -1.21 -14.05
C ILE A 161 0.91 -2.17 -12.87
N LEU A 162 0.73 -1.65 -11.65
CA LEU A 162 0.70 -2.45 -10.43
C LEU A 162 -0.41 -3.51 -10.50
N GLN A 163 -1.63 -3.08 -10.81
CA GLN A 163 -2.79 -3.97 -10.90
C GLN A 163 -2.61 -5.04 -11.99
N LYS A 164 -2.16 -4.66 -13.19
CA LYS A 164 -1.92 -5.60 -14.29
C LYS A 164 -0.83 -6.62 -13.96
N CYS A 165 0.27 -6.21 -13.33
CA CYS A 165 1.30 -7.16 -12.91
C CYS A 165 0.77 -8.12 -11.84
N LEU A 166 0.09 -7.61 -10.81
CA LEU A 166 -0.44 -8.45 -9.74
C LEU A 166 -1.50 -9.46 -10.23
N ARG A 167 -2.18 -9.15 -11.34
CA ARG A 167 -3.12 -10.02 -12.09
C ARG A 167 -2.44 -10.95 -13.10
N GLY A 168 -1.13 -10.81 -13.31
CA GLY A 168 -0.36 -11.63 -14.25
C GLY A 168 -0.49 -11.27 -15.73
N HIS A 169 -0.88 -10.04 -16.05
CA HIS A 169 -1.03 -9.57 -17.44
C HIS A 169 0.28 -9.17 -18.12
N PHE A 170 1.36 -8.99 -17.36
CA PHE A 170 2.72 -8.82 -17.91
C PHE A 170 3.43 -10.17 -17.92
N GLN A 171 4.27 -10.41 -18.93
CA GLN A 171 4.97 -11.69 -19.11
C GLN A 171 5.81 -12.03 -17.87
N GLU A 172 6.49 -11.05 -17.31
CA GLU A 172 7.34 -11.14 -16.12
C GLU A 172 6.54 -11.41 -14.85
N CYS A 173 5.23 -11.12 -14.86
CA CYS A 173 4.31 -11.38 -13.77
C CYS A 173 3.34 -12.52 -14.05
N SER A 174 3.50 -13.28 -15.12
CA SER A 174 2.54 -14.31 -15.56
C SER A 174 2.25 -15.41 -14.52
N SER A 175 3.18 -15.67 -13.59
CA SER A 175 2.98 -16.59 -12.47
C SER A 175 2.16 -16.00 -11.32
N CYS A 176 1.83 -14.71 -11.40
CA CYS A 176 1.20 -13.96 -10.33
C CYS A 176 -0.31 -14.12 -10.39
N LYS A 177 -0.91 -14.62 -9.30
CA LYS A 177 -2.36 -14.70 -9.10
C LYS A 177 -2.79 -13.71 -8.03
N MET A 178 -3.68 -12.80 -8.40
CA MET A 178 -4.25 -11.82 -7.48
C MET A 178 -5.39 -12.42 -6.67
N VAL A 179 -5.34 -12.14 -5.36
CA VAL A 179 -6.50 -12.29 -4.48
C VAL A 179 -6.89 -10.92 -3.95
N ALA A 180 -8.19 -10.66 -3.81
CA ALA A 180 -8.71 -9.43 -3.23
C ALA A 180 -9.78 -9.75 -2.20
N THR A 181 -10.05 -8.83 -1.27
CA THR A 181 -11.17 -8.98 -0.33
C THR A 181 -12.49 -8.66 -1.01
N LYS A 182 -13.59 -9.26 -0.56
CA LYS A 182 -14.94 -8.95 -1.06
C LYS A 182 -15.31 -7.46 -0.97
N THR A 183 -14.82 -6.77 0.06
CA THR A 183 -15.08 -5.35 0.29
C THR A 183 -13.78 -4.58 0.52
N LEU A 184 -13.80 -3.28 0.27
CA LEU A 184 -12.71 -2.37 0.62
C LEU A 184 -12.50 -2.35 2.15
N LEU A 185 -11.24 -2.52 2.57
CA LEU A 185 -10.84 -2.40 3.98
C LEU A 185 -10.24 -1.02 4.32
N MET A 186 -10.01 -0.21 3.29
CA MET A 186 -9.59 1.18 3.39
C MET A 186 -10.62 2.06 2.68
N TYR A 187 -10.54 3.36 2.90
CA TYR A 187 -11.34 4.34 2.18
C TYR A 187 -10.46 5.44 1.62
N HIS A 188 -10.89 6.09 0.54
CA HIS A 188 -10.14 7.17 -0.08
C HIS A 188 -10.59 8.52 0.48
N VAL A 189 -9.71 9.22 1.19
CA VAL A 189 -10.00 10.57 1.74
C VAL A 189 -9.65 11.70 0.78
N GLY A 190 -8.82 11.44 -0.22
CA GLY A 190 -8.40 12.42 -1.23
C GLY A 190 -9.43 12.65 -2.34
N TYR A 191 -10.73 12.63 -2.05
CA TYR A 191 -11.85 12.73 -3.01
C TYR A 191 -11.59 13.64 -4.24
N ASN A 192 -12.20 13.34 -5.39
CA ASN A 192 -12.09 14.07 -6.67
C ASN A 192 -10.69 14.22 -7.31
N THR A 193 -9.60 13.79 -6.68
CA THR A 193 -8.26 13.89 -7.28
C THR A 193 -7.84 12.60 -7.98
N SER A 194 -8.53 12.28 -9.08
CA SER A 194 -8.05 11.26 -10.01
C SER A 194 -6.83 11.78 -10.77
N THR A 195 -5.89 10.89 -11.10
CA THR A 195 -4.80 11.19 -12.03
C THR A 195 -5.29 11.29 -13.48
N MET A 196 -6.54 10.92 -13.75
CA MET A 196 -7.19 11.05 -15.05
C MET A 196 -8.15 12.23 -15.05
N ASN A 197 -7.89 13.23 -15.90
CA ASN A 197 -8.69 14.45 -16.02
C ASN A 197 -10.19 14.22 -16.32
N SER A 198 -10.58 13.03 -16.77
CA SER A 198 -11.95 12.67 -17.14
C SER A 198 -12.74 11.92 -16.06
N ARG A 199 -12.14 11.59 -14.91
CA ARG A 199 -12.82 10.85 -13.83
C ARG A 199 -12.90 11.68 -12.55
N LEU A 200 -14.11 12.14 -12.25
CA LEU A 200 -14.45 12.72 -10.95
C LEU A 200 -15.01 11.62 -10.06
N TYR A 201 -14.38 11.40 -8.91
CA TYR A 201 -14.86 10.44 -7.92
C TYR A 201 -15.58 11.18 -6.79
N GLY A 202 -16.86 10.87 -6.61
CA GLY A 202 -17.68 11.49 -5.57
C GLY A 202 -17.11 11.23 -4.17
N GLN A 203 -17.40 12.14 -3.23
CA GLN A 203 -16.93 12.05 -1.83
C GLN A 203 -17.34 10.75 -1.14
N GLU A 204 -18.43 10.13 -1.58
CA GLU A 204 -18.91 8.86 -1.03
C GLU A 204 -18.43 7.63 -1.78
N GLN A 205 -17.57 7.78 -2.80
CA GLN A 205 -17.05 6.64 -3.56
C GLN A 205 -15.82 6.02 -2.90
N PHE A 206 -15.64 4.71 -3.09
CA PHE A 206 -14.53 3.92 -2.53
C PHE A 206 -14.41 4.02 -1.01
N GLN A 207 -15.56 3.96 -0.33
CA GLN A 207 -15.64 4.06 1.12
C GLN A 207 -15.56 2.69 1.79
N CYS A 208 -15.39 2.71 3.11
CA CYS A 208 -15.36 1.51 3.93
C CYS A 208 -16.52 0.56 3.64
N GLY A 209 -16.22 -0.72 3.38
CA GLY A 209 -17.24 -1.74 3.14
C GLY A 209 -17.84 -1.74 1.73
N TRP A 210 -17.46 -0.81 0.86
CA TRP A 210 -17.86 -0.86 -0.54
C TRP A 210 -17.38 -2.15 -1.20
N ARG A 211 -18.13 -2.60 -2.21
CA ARG A 211 -17.76 -3.74 -3.04
C ARG A 211 -16.38 -3.48 -3.68
N HIS A 212 -15.46 -4.44 -3.57
CA HIS A 212 -14.16 -4.31 -4.20
C HIS A 212 -14.32 -4.23 -5.75
N PRO A 213 -13.64 -3.30 -6.45
CA PRO A 213 -13.80 -3.14 -7.90
C PRO A 213 -13.49 -4.40 -8.71
N PHE A 214 -12.60 -5.26 -8.23
CA PHE A 214 -12.26 -6.53 -8.87
C PHE A 214 -13.28 -7.67 -8.65
N ASN A 215 -14.37 -7.43 -7.91
CA ASN A 215 -15.39 -8.46 -7.75
C ASN A 215 -16.07 -8.78 -9.09
N GLY A 216 -15.82 -9.97 -9.62
CA GLY A 216 -16.35 -10.45 -10.90
C GLY A 216 -15.30 -10.53 -12.01
N GLU A 217 -14.08 -10.08 -11.76
CA GLU A 217 -12.94 -10.28 -12.66
C GLU A 217 -12.49 -11.75 -12.60
N LEU A 218 -12.42 -12.42 -13.75
CA LEU A 218 -12.17 -13.88 -13.83
C LEU A 218 -10.76 -14.29 -13.37
N ASP A 219 -9.82 -13.35 -13.40
CA ASP A 219 -8.42 -13.48 -13.03
C ASP A 219 -8.13 -12.99 -11.60
N VAL A 220 -9.16 -12.65 -10.83
CA VAL A 220 -9.04 -12.25 -9.42
C VAL A 220 -9.87 -13.17 -8.54
N ARG A 221 -9.22 -13.83 -7.58
CA ARG A 221 -9.93 -14.61 -6.55
C ARG A 221 -10.41 -13.66 -5.45
N ILE A 222 -11.66 -13.83 -5.02
CA ILE A 222 -12.23 -13.05 -3.91
C ILE A 222 -12.24 -13.90 -2.64
N VAL A 223 -11.80 -13.30 -1.52
CA VAL A 223 -11.86 -13.88 -0.16
C VAL A 223 -12.61 -12.98 0.82
#